data_AF-A0A920MTJ2-F1
#
_entry.id   AF-A0A920MTJ2-F1
#
_cell.length_a   1.000
_cell.length_b   1.000
_cell.length_c   1.000
_cell.angle_alpha   90.00
_cell.angle_beta   90.00
_cell.angle_gamma   90.00
#
_symmetry.space_group_name_H-M   'P 1'
#
loop_
_entity.id
_entity.type
_entity.pdbx_description
1 polymer ?
#
loop_
_entity_poly.entity_id
_entity_poly.type
_entity_poly.pdbx_seq_one_letter_code
_entity_poly.pdbx_strand_id
1 'polypeptide(L)' 'MGFAGYFLITADFVKYAKESKIPVGPGRGSAAGSIVSYALGITSIDPLKHDLLFERFLNPDRISMPDIDIDFCIEREAR' A
#
# COMPACT_ATOMS: atom_id res chain seq x y z
N MET A 1 3.59 -3.13 17.82
CA MET A 1 3.75 -1.92 16.99
C MET A 1 2.48 -1.08 16.92
N GLY A 2 1.27 -1.66 16.85
CA GLY A 2 0.02 -0.90 17.00
C GLY A 2 -0.49 -0.22 15.71
N PHE A 3 -0.01 -0.65 14.55
CA PHE A 3 -0.33 -0.01 13.26
C PHE A 3 -1.55 -0.59 12.53
N ALA A 4 -2.34 -1.47 13.16
CA ALA A 4 -3.51 -2.07 12.52
C ALA A 4 -4.50 -1.01 12.00
N GLY A 5 -4.77 0.03 12.79
CA GLY A 5 -5.64 1.14 12.37
C GLY A 5 -5.10 1.90 11.16
N TYR A 6 -3.78 2.07 11.05
CA TYR A 6 -3.15 2.71 9.90
C TYR A 6 -3.39 1.90 8.62
N PHE A 7 -3.17 0.58 8.66
CA PHE A 7 -3.46 -0.30 7.53
C PHE A 7 -4.94 -0.27 7.12
N LEU A 8 -5.87 -0.27 8.08
CA LEU A 8 -7.30 -0.26 7.80
C LEU A 8 -7.74 1.06 7.14
N ILE A 9 -7.26 2.21 7.63
CA ILE A 9 -7.55 3.52 7.03
C ILE A 9 -7.00 3.59 5.60
N THR A 10 -5.76 3.14 5.39
CA THR A 10 -5.14 3.12 4.06
C THR A 10 -5.88 2.18 3.11
N ALA A 11 -6.27 0.99 3.57
CA ALA A 11 -7.02 0.03 2.78
C ALA A 11 -8.40 0.57 2.37
N ASP A 12 -9.11 1.21 3.30
CA ASP A 12 -10.42 1.82 3.03
C ASP A 12 -10.31 2.92 1.96
N PHE A 13 -9.32 3.80 2.08
CA PHE A 13 -9.07 4.86 1.12
C PHE A 13 -8.73 4.33 -0.29
N VAL A 14 -7.86 3.32 -0.39
CA VAL A 14 -7.51 2.69 -1.68
C VAL A 14 -8.71 1.98 -2.30
N LYS A 15 -9.49 1.29 -1.48
CA LYS A 15 -10.71 0.62 -1.91
C LYS A 15 -11.72 1.61 -2.47
N TYR A 16 -11.98 2.70 -1.75
CA TYR A 16 -12.87 3.77 -2.21
C TYR A 16 -12.43 4.37 -3.56
N ALA A 17 -11.13 4.63 -3.72
CA ALA A 17 -10.62 5.17 -4.98
C ALA A 17 -10.85 4.20 -6.16
N LYS A 18 -10.57 2.90 -5.96
CA LYS A 18 -10.81 1.86 -6.98
C LYS A 18 -12.29 1.74 -7.35
N GLU A 19 -13.18 1.73 -6.35
CA GLU A 19 -14.64 1.70 -6.56
C GLU A 19 -15.16 2.95 -7.26
N SER A 20 -14.57 4.11 -6.95
CA SER A 20 -14.88 5.40 -7.59
C SER A 20 -14.23 5.58 -8.97
N LYS A 21 -13.62 4.51 -9.52
CA LYS A 21 -12.90 4.50 -10.81
C LYS A 21 -11.75 5.51 -10.89
N ILE A 22 -11.14 5.87 -9.75
CA ILE A 22 -9.92 6.67 -9.69
C ILE A 22 -8.74 5.70 -9.86
N PRO A 23 -7.90 5.84 -10.90
CA PRO A 23 -6.78 4.93 -11.11
C PRO A 23 -5.76 5.02 -9.97
N VAL A 24 -5.45 3.86 -9.39
CA VAL A 24 -4.45 3.69 -8.32
C VAL A 24 -3.29 2.87 -8.86
N GLY A 25 -2.07 3.34 -8.65
CA GLY A 25 -0.86 2.63 -9.01
C GLY A 25 -0.69 1.31 -8.25
N PRO A 26 0.24 0.45 -8.68
CA PRO A 26 0.42 -0.88 -8.11
C PRO A 26 1.01 -0.92 -6.68
N GLY A 27 1.41 0.25 -6.15
CA GLY A 27 2.10 0.42 -4.88
C GLY A 27 3.53 0.90 -5.08
N ARG A 28 4.02 1.75 -4.17
CA ARG A 28 5.36 2.35 -4.22
C ARG A 28 6.19 1.96 -2.99
N GLY A 29 7.50 1.96 -3.17
CA GLY A 29 8.45 1.82 -2.06
C GLY A 29 8.38 0.46 -1.38
N SER A 30 8.67 0.44 -0.07
CA SER A 30 8.74 -0.79 0.71
C SER A 30 7.37 -1.41 0.98
N ALA A 31 6.26 -0.67 0.84
CA ALA A 31 4.90 -1.17 1.07
C ALA A 31 4.55 -2.40 0.19
N ALA A 32 5.16 -2.51 -1.00
CA ALA A 32 5.00 -3.67 -1.88
C ALA A 32 5.56 -4.98 -1.30
N GLY A 33 6.49 -4.92 -0.34
CA GLY A 33 7.02 -6.10 0.36
C GLY A 33 6.10 -6.68 1.44
N SER A 34 4.97 -6.03 1.72
CA SER A 34 4.02 -6.48 2.73
C SER A 34 2.90 -7.32 2.13
N ILE A 35 2.87 -8.61 2.50
CA ILE A 35 1.78 -9.51 2.12
C ILE A 35 0.43 -9.05 2.68
N VAL A 36 0.44 -8.36 3.82
CA VAL A 36 -0.76 -7.74 4.41
C VAL A 36 -1.25 -6.60 3.52
N SER A 37 -0.35 -5.76 3.00
CA SER A 37 -0.71 -4.68 2.08
C SER A 37 -1.29 -5.22 0.78
N TYR A 38 -0.72 -6.31 0.25
CA TYR A 38 -1.25 -7.00 -0.92
C TYR A 38 -2.64 -7.61 -0.66
N ALA A 39 -2.81 -8.33 0.46
CA ALA A 39 -4.06 -8.99 0.81
C ALA A 39 -5.21 -8.00 1.09
N LEU A 40 -4.90 -6.82 1.64
CA LEU A 40 -5.87 -5.73 1.84
C LEU A 40 -6.13 -4.92 0.57
N GLY A 41 -5.43 -5.22 -0.53
CA GLY A 41 -5.56 -4.50 -1.80
C GLY A 41 -4.96 -3.09 -1.79
N ILE A 42 -4.11 -2.77 -0.81
CA ILE A 42 -3.34 -1.52 -0.75
C ILE A 42 -2.31 -1.51 -1.90
N THR A 43 -1.61 -2.62 -2.10
CA THR A 43 -0.72 -2.86 -3.24
C THR A 43 -1.31 -3.93 -4.16
N SER A 44 -0.88 -3.97 -5.43
CA SER A 44 -1.30 -5.01 -6.39
C SER A 44 -0.17 -5.94 -6.82
N ILE A 45 1.04 -5.75 -6.26
CA ILE A 45 2.20 -6.61 -6.49
C ILE A 45 2.20 -7.71 -5.44
N ASP A 46 2.26 -8.98 -5.88
CA ASP A 46 2.42 -10.14 -5.00
C ASP A 46 3.88 -10.20 -4.50
N PRO A 47 4.13 -9.97 -3.19
CA PRO A 47 5.48 -9.95 -2.66
C PRO A 47 6.16 -11.32 -2.71
N LEU A 48 5.41 -12.42 -2.61
CA LEU A 48 5.99 -13.77 -2.61
C LEU A 48 6.47 -14.16 -4.01
N LYS A 49 5.72 -13.76 -5.04
CA LYS A 49 6.12 -13.99 -6.44
C LYS A 49 7.41 -13.26 -6.83
N HIS A 50 7.71 -12.16 -6.14
CA HIS A 50 8.83 -11.27 -6.45
C HIS A 50 9.92 -11.27 -5.37
N ASP A 51 9.89 -12.21 -4.43
CA ASP A 51 10.83 -12.33 -3.31
C ASP A 51 11.05 -10.99 -2.54
N LEU A 52 9.97 -10.21 -2.38
CA LEU A 52 10.01 -8.94 -1.68
C LEU A 52 9.94 -9.17 -0.17
N LEU A 53 10.87 -8.54 0.56
CA LEU A 53 11.04 -8.74 2.00
C LEU A 53 10.13 -7.81 2.82
N PHE A 54 9.38 -8.37 3.76
CA PHE A 54 8.53 -7.61 4.68
C PHE A 54 9.36 -6.71 5.63
N GLU A 55 10.53 -7.17 6.05
CA GLU A 55 11.39 -6.49 7.02
C GLU A 55 11.97 -5.18 6.47
N ARG A 56 11.99 -5.02 5.14
CA ARG A 56 12.31 -3.74 4.49
C ARG A 56 11.21 -2.69 4.69
N PHE A 57 9.98 -3.14 4.88
CA PHE A 57 8.82 -2.29 5.17
C PHE A 57 8.69 -2.03 6.67
N LEU A 58 8.74 -3.08 7.48
CA LEU A 58 8.56 -2.98 8.92
C LEU A 58 9.59 -3.85 9.65
N ASN A 59 10.57 -3.20 10.25
CA ASN A 59 11.63 -3.88 10.98
C ASN A 59 11.22 -4.09 12.46
N PRO A 60 11.18 -5.33 12.97
CA PRO A 60 10.83 -5.60 14.38
C PRO A 60 11.83 -5.01 15.38
N ASP A 61 13.10 -4.91 15.02
CA ASP A 61 14.17 -4.36 15.88
C ASP A 61 14.20 -2.83 15.87
N ARG A 62 13.53 -2.21 14.88
CA ARG A 62 13.42 -0.75 14.74
C ARG A 62 11.98 -0.35 14.46
N ILE A 63 11.21 -0.23 15.54
CA ILE A 63 9.81 0.18 15.47
C ILE A 63 9.71 1.67 15.11
N SER A 64 9.59 1.95 13.82
CA SER A 64 9.19 3.25 13.29
C SER A 64 7.83 3.17 12.62
N MET A 65 7.15 4.31 12.51
CA MET A 65 5.92 4.39 11.72
C MET A 65 6.22 3.98 10.27
N PRO A 66 5.47 3.01 9.71
CA PRO A 66 5.62 2.65 8.31
C PRO A 66 5.13 3.78 7.41
N ASP A 67 5.79 3.92 6.26
CA ASP A 67 5.41 4.87 5.23
C ASP A 67 4.78 4.12 4.06
N ILE A 68 3.51 4.41 3.76
CA ILE A 68 2.77 3.83 2.63
C ILE A 68 2.39 4.96 1.68
N ASP A 69 3.15 5.07 0.60
CA ASP A 69 2.86 5.98 -0.51
C ASP A 69 1.94 5.29 -1.53
N ILE A 70 0.88 6.01 -1.93
CA ILE A 70 -0.06 5.57 -2.96
C ILE A 70 -0.01 6.55 -4.11
N ASP A 71 0.36 6.04 -5.29
CA ASP A 71 0.34 6.82 -6.53
C ASP A 71 -1.08 6.84 -7.10
N PHE A 72 -1.59 8.04 -7.37
CA PHE A 72 -2.83 8.25 -8.13
C PHE A 72 -2.49 8.81 -9.50
N CYS A 73 -3.17 8.34 -10.55
CA CYS A 73 -2.98 8.91 -11.87
C CYS A 73 -3.54 10.35 -11.88
N ILE A 74 -2.76 11.29 -12.41
CA ILE A 74 -3.07 12.73 -12.42
C ILE A 74 -4.05 13.12 -13.54
N GLU A 75 -4.52 12.18 -14.37
CA GLU A 75 -5.54 12.43 -15.39
C GLU A 75 -6.92 12.69 -14.76
N ARG A 76 -7.05 13.84 -14.10
CA ARG A 76 -8.29 14.61 -14.10
C ARG A 76 -8.30 15.40 -15.39
N GLU A 77 -9.27 15.11 -16.26
CA GLU A 77 -9.63 15.98 -17.37
C GLU A 77 -9.92 17.39 -16.82
N ALA A 78 -8.94 18.30 -16.94
CA ALA A 78 -9.21 19.70 -17.14
C ALA A 78 -9.50 19.90 -18.64
N ARG A 79 -10.70 19.48 -19.06
CA ARG A 79 -11.34 19.95 -20.29
C ARG A 79 -12.82 20.16 -20.02
#